data_AF-A0A257V9I6-F1
#
_entry.id   AF-A0A257V9I6-F1
#
_cell.length_a   1.000
_cell.length_b   1.000
_cell.length_c   1.000
_cell.angle_alpha   90.00
_cell.angle_beta   90.00
_cell.angle_gamma   90.00
#
_symmetry.space_group_name_H-M   'P 1'
#
loop_
_entity.id
_entity.type
_entity.pdbx_description
1 polymer ?
#
loop_
_entity_poly.entity_id
_entity_poly.type
_entity_poly.pdbx_seq_one_letter_code
_entity_poly.pdbx_strand_id
1 'polypeptide(L)'
;MYGNPEAWPEAAVVCAMPQPGQVPRPCGQVRPIATGDDARRWRVEVGAAGGVFLWLETPDPGWEIRVDGAPARAVTGAGILHGVEVAAGDHLVSARYRPPGLIAGAAVS
;
A
#
# COMPACT_ATOMS: atom_id res chain seq x y z
N MET A 1 -18.03 12.87 -6.11
CA MET A 1 -16.69 12.53 -5.56
C MET A 1 -15.98 13.86 -5.36
N TYR A 2 -15.77 14.31 -4.12
CA TYR A 2 -15.04 15.56 -3.83
C TYR A 2 -13.59 15.17 -3.61
N GLY A 3 -12.73 15.37 -4.61
CA GLY A 3 -11.29 15.18 -4.47
C GLY A 3 -10.64 16.51 -4.11
N ASN A 4 -9.80 16.55 -3.09
CA ASN A 4 -8.90 17.66 -2.87
C ASN A 4 -7.60 17.37 -3.65
N PRO A 5 -7.35 18.00 -4.81
CA PRO A 5 -6.13 17.75 -5.59
C PRO A 5 -4.86 18.25 -4.88
N GLU A 6 -5.00 19.09 -3.85
CA GLU A 6 -3.90 19.55 -3.01
C GLU A 6 -3.63 18.62 -1.83
N ALA A 7 -4.51 17.63 -1.57
CA ALA A 7 -4.24 16.64 -0.55
C ALA A 7 -3.04 15.79 -0.94
N TRP A 8 -2.20 15.50 0.03
CA TRP A 8 -1.13 14.53 -0.16
C TRP A 8 -1.72 13.18 -0.56
N PRO A 9 -1.12 12.48 -1.55
CA PRO A 9 -1.65 11.21 -2.01
C PRO A 9 -1.54 10.17 -0.91
N GLU A 10 -2.61 9.41 -0.69
CA GLU A 10 -2.63 8.30 0.29
C GLU A 10 -1.54 7.25 -0.02
N ALA A 11 -1.22 7.05 -1.30
CA ALA A 11 -0.21 6.11 -1.73
C ALA A 11 0.59 6.61 -2.93
N ALA A 12 1.83 6.14 -3.07
CA ALA A 12 2.74 6.49 -4.14
C ALA A 12 3.60 5.28 -4.54
N VAL A 13 4.20 5.32 -5.73
CA VAL A 13 5.27 4.39 -6.13
C VAL A 13 6.60 5.13 -6.08
N VAL A 14 7.49 4.67 -5.21
CA VAL A 14 8.80 5.29 -4.96
C VAL A 14 9.92 4.30 -5.26
N CYS A 15 11.09 4.82 -5.64
CA CYS A 15 12.23 3.98 -6.06
C CYS A 15 12.72 3.05 -4.96
N ALA A 16 12.61 3.49 -3.72
CA ALA A 16 13.02 2.78 -2.52
C ALA A 16 12.23 3.31 -1.32
N MET A 17 12.15 2.51 -0.27
CA MET A 17 11.54 2.94 1.00
C MET A 17 12.26 4.19 1.53
N PRO A 18 11.56 5.33 1.75
CA PRO A 18 12.18 6.55 2.22
C PRO A 18 12.72 6.42 3.64
N GLN A 19 13.87 7.05 3.91
CA GLN A 19 14.39 7.24 5.26
C GLN A 19 14.06 8.64 5.80
N PRO A 20 14.05 8.85 7.13
CA PRO A 20 13.83 10.17 7.72
C PRO A 20 14.77 11.23 7.12
N GLY A 21 14.21 12.39 6.77
CA GLY A 21 14.96 13.50 6.15
C GLY A 21 15.21 13.35 4.65
N GLN A 22 14.82 12.25 4.02
CA GLN A 22 14.89 12.07 2.57
C GLN A 22 13.57 12.44 1.90
N VAL A 23 13.67 13.08 0.73
CA VAL A 23 12.53 13.27 -0.15
C VAL A 23 12.29 11.96 -0.93
N PRO A 24 11.10 11.35 -0.83
CA PRO A 24 10.78 10.15 -1.60
C PRO A 24 10.91 10.42 -3.10
N ARG A 25 11.66 9.58 -3.84
CA ARG A 25 11.80 9.72 -5.29
C ARG A 25 10.74 8.88 -6.00
N PRO A 26 9.77 9.48 -6.70
CA PRO A 26 8.78 8.73 -7.47
C PRO A 26 9.45 7.94 -8.60
N CYS A 27 8.97 6.72 -8.87
CA CYS A 27 9.34 5.95 -10.06
C CYS A 27 8.15 5.24 -10.70
N GLY A 28 6.96 5.76 -10.46
CA GLY A 28 5.74 5.17 -10.95
C GLY A 28 4.55 6.07 -10.69
N GLN A 29 3.39 5.55 -11.05
CA GLN A 29 2.11 6.21 -10.87
C GLN A 29 1.18 5.32 -10.06
N VAL A 30 0.30 5.94 -9.28
CA VAL A 30 -0.72 5.23 -8.50
C VAL A 30 -2.06 5.86 -8.83
N ARG A 31 -3.05 5.02 -9.13
CA ARG A 31 -4.43 5.43 -9.31
C ARG A 31 -5.33 4.58 -8.43
N PRO A 32 -6.05 5.17 -7.46
CA PRO A 32 -7.08 4.45 -6.72
C PRO A 32 -8.20 4.04 -7.68
N ILE A 33 -8.62 2.78 -7.63
CA ILE A 33 -9.69 2.26 -8.50
C ILE A 33 -10.90 1.78 -7.70
N ALA A 34 -10.75 1.49 -6.42
CA ALA A 34 -11.86 1.21 -5.51
C ALA A 34 -11.48 1.48 -4.06
N THR A 35 -12.44 2.03 -3.32
CA THR A 35 -12.33 2.38 -1.90
C THR A 35 -13.60 1.91 -1.21
N GLY A 36 -13.48 1.02 -0.23
CA GLY A 36 -14.56 0.61 0.68
C GLY A 36 -14.05 0.55 2.11
N ASP A 37 -14.90 0.59 3.12
CA ASP A 37 -14.51 0.85 4.52
C ASP A 37 -13.31 0.02 5.02
N ASP A 38 -13.26 -1.26 4.65
CA ASP A 38 -12.26 -2.25 5.04
C ASP A 38 -11.35 -2.72 3.89
N ALA A 39 -11.47 -2.13 2.70
CA ALA A 39 -10.74 -2.55 1.52
C ALA A 39 -10.33 -1.38 0.60
N ARG A 40 -9.13 -1.48 0.05
CA ARG A 40 -8.57 -0.51 -0.90
C ARG A 40 -7.97 -1.23 -2.10
N ARG A 41 -8.09 -0.62 -3.28
CA ARG A 41 -7.46 -1.12 -4.51
C ARG A 41 -6.88 0.02 -5.33
N TRP A 42 -5.68 -0.22 -5.83
CA TRP A 42 -4.93 0.71 -6.68
C TRP A 42 -4.44 -0.01 -7.93
N ARG A 43 -4.52 0.68 -9.07
CA ARG A 43 -3.69 0.36 -10.22
C ARG A 43 -2.38 1.12 -10.09
N VAL A 44 -1.27 0.41 -10.20
CA VAL A 44 0.06 1.00 -10.08
C VAL A 44 0.86 0.70 -11.34
N GLU A 45 1.57 1.72 -11.82
CA GLU A 45 2.46 1.62 -12.97
C GLU A 45 3.88 1.87 -12.44
N VAL A 46 4.79 0.93 -12.62
CA VAL A 46 6.12 0.96 -11.99
C VAL A 46 7.19 0.97 -13.07
N GLY A 47 8.17 1.87 -12.92
CA GLY A 47 9.29 1.99 -13.84
C GLY A 47 10.15 0.72 -13.93
N ALA A 48 11.03 0.68 -14.94
CA ALA A 48 11.78 -0.51 -15.34
C ALA A 48 12.67 -1.16 -14.24
N ALA A 49 13.04 -0.42 -13.20
CA ALA A 49 13.83 -0.93 -12.09
C ALA A 49 12.99 -1.56 -10.95
N GLY A 50 11.66 -1.56 -11.08
CA GLY A 50 10.76 -1.84 -9.96
C GLY A 50 10.73 -0.70 -8.95
N GLY A 51 10.10 -0.94 -7.81
CA GLY A 51 10.05 0.02 -6.71
C GLY A 51 9.24 -0.47 -5.52
N VAL A 52 8.83 0.48 -4.69
CA VAL A 52 7.99 0.25 -3.52
C VAL A 52 6.68 0.98 -3.72
N PHE A 53 5.57 0.25 -3.63
CA PHE A 53 4.27 0.85 -3.37
C PHE A 53 4.25 1.30 -1.91
N LEU A 54 4.37 2.60 -1.69
CA LEU A 54 4.34 3.24 -0.38
C LEU A 54 2.90 3.64 -0.07
N TRP A 55 2.40 3.21 1.09
CA TRP A 55 1.08 3.56 1.61
C TRP A 55 1.23 4.35 2.90
N LEU A 56 0.64 5.54 2.95
CA LEU A 56 0.65 6.44 4.09
C LEU A 56 -0.48 6.09 5.06
N GLU A 57 -0.44 4.87 5.59
CA GLU A 57 -1.39 4.33 6.57
C GLU A 57 -0.61 3.76 7.76
N THR A 58 -1.19 3.81 8.95
CA THR A 58 -0.54 3.25 10.13
C THR A 58 -0.30 1.74 9.94
N PRO A 59 0.95 1.24 10.07
CA PRO A 59 1.22 -0.18 9.99
C PRO A 59 0.44 -0.94 11.08
N ASP A 60 -0.41 -1.86 10.65
CA ASP A 60 -1.22 -2.70 11.53
C ASP A 60 -1.17 -4.16 11.04
N PRO A 61 -0.96 -5.16 11.92
CA PRO A 61 -0.91 -6.58 11.53
C PRO A 61 -2.18 -7.12 10.88
N GLY A 62 -3.33 -6.44 11.06
CA GLY A 62 -4.59 -6.79 10.42
C GLY A 62 -4.64 -6.45 8.94
N TRP A 63 -3.73 -5.63 8.41
CA TRP A 63 -3.67 -5.35 6.98
C TRP A 63 -3.09 -6.54 6.19
N GLU A 64 -3.88 -7.08 5.27
CA GLU A 64 -3.40 -7.99 4.24
C GLU A 64 -3.22 -7.24 2.92
N ILE A 65 -1.97 -7.10 2.47
CA ILE A 65 -1.64 -6.51 1.16
C ILE A 65 -1.35 -7.61 0.14
N ARG A 66 -1.88 -7.45 -1.07
CA ARG A 66 -1.66 -8.33 -2.21
C ARG A 66 -1.25 -7.54 -3.45
N VAL A 67 -0.32 -8.10 -4.23
CA VAL A 67 0.08 -7.62 -5.56
C VAL A 67 -0.37 -8.68 -6.57
N ASP A 68 -1.21 -8.28 -7.53
CA ASP A 68 -1.81 -9.17 -8.53
C ASP A 68 -2.49 -10.41 -7.93
N GLY A 69 -3.09 -10.24 -6.75
CA GLY A 69 -3.76 -11.30 -6.01
C GLY A 69 -2.85 -12.19 -5.14
N ALA A 70 -1.52 -12.09 -5.28
CA ALA A 70 -0.58 -12.82 -4.44
C ALA A 70 -0.29 -12.05 -3.13
N PRO A 71 -0.24 -12.71 -1.96
CA PRO A 71 0.18 -12.07 -0.70
C PRO A 71 1.55 -11.43 -0.84
N ALA A 72 1.65 -10.16 -0.44
CA ALA A 72 2.90 -9.41 -0.50
C ALA A 72 3.38 -9.12 0.92
N ARG A 73 4.68 -9.32 1.15
CA ARG A 73 5.29 -9.03 2.45
C ARG A 73 5.40 -7.52 2.61
N ALA A 74 4.80 -7.00 3.69
CA ALA A 74 4.92 -5.60 4.02
C ALA A 74 6.39 -5.24 4.31
N VAL A 75 6.87 -4.17 3.68
CA VAL A 75 8.11 -3.49 4.01
C VAL A 75 7.75 -2.33 4.93
N THR A 76 8.27 -2.34 6.15
CA THR A 76 8.06 -1.27 7.12
C THR A 76 9.15 -0.22 6.97
N GLY A 77 8.75 1.04 6.81
CA GLY A 77 9.61 2.22 6.85
C GLY A 77 9.56 2.91 8.20
N ALA A 78 10.00 4.16 8.25
CA ALA A 78 9.94 4.96 9.47
C ALA A 78 8.50 5.44 9.76
N GLY A 79 8.07 5.40 11.03
CA GLY A 79 6.78 5.94 11.46
C GLY A 79 5.59 5.21 10.82
N ILE A 80 4.73 5.95 10.13
CA ILE A 80 3.55 5.39 9.43
C ILE A 80 3.89 4.83 8.04
N LEU A 81 5.14 4.90 7.60
CA LEU A 81 5.49 4.43 6.26
C LEU A 81 5.49 2.91 6.24
N HIS A 82 4.65 2.33 5.40
CA HIS A 82 4.79 0.94 5.01
C HIS A 82 4.43 0.76 3.54
N GLY A 83 4.71 -0.41 3.02
CA GLY A 83 4.46 -0.67 1.62
C GLY A 83 4.74 -2.09 1.24
N VAL A 84 4.83 -2.34 -0.06
CA VAL A 84 5.25 -3.62 -0.64
C VAL A 84 6.16 -3.36 -1.82
N GLU A 85 7.12 -4.24 -2.04
CA GLU A 85 7.90 -4.23 -3.27
C GLU A 85 7.00 -4.61 -4.45
N VAL A 86 7.15 -3.89 -5.55
CA VAL A 86 6.41 -4.12 -6.78
C VAL A 86 7.41 -4.15 -7.92
N ALA A 87 7.30 -5.19 -8.76
CA ALA A 87 8.12 -5.33 -9.94
C ALA A 87 7.84 -4.21 -10.97
N ALA A 88 8.66 -4.14 -12.00
CA ALA A 88 8.42 -3.23 -13.12
C ALA A 88 7.17 -3.65 -13.90
N GLY A 89 6.40 -2.66 -14.37
CA GLY A 89 5.19 -2.86 -15.16
C GLY A 89 3.91 -2.42 -14.46
N ASP A 90 2.79 -2.91 -14.96
CA ASP A 90 1.45 -2.58 -14.48
C ASP A 90 0.96 -3.64 -13.50
N HIS A 91 0.53 -3.22 -12.31
CA HIS A 91 0.09 -4.12 -11.26
C HIS A 91 -1.20 -3.65 -10.60
N LEU A 92 -1.92 -4.60 -10.02
CA LEU A 92 -3.04 -4.36 -9.13
C LEU A 92 -2.58 -4.58 -7.68
N VAL A 93 -2.54 -3.51 -6.90
CA VAL A 93 -2.31 -3.58 -5.46
C VAL A 93 -3.65 -3.54 -4.76
N SER A 94 -3.84 -4.44 -3.79
CA SER A 94 -5.04 -4.46 -2.96
C SER A 94 -4.69 -4.63 -1.49
N ALA A 95 -5.42 -3.94 -0.63
CA ALA A 95 -5.32 -4.10 0.81
C ALA A 95 -6.71 -4.42 1.38
N ARG A 96 -6.76 -5.32 2.36
CA ARG A 96 -7.97 -5.61 3.13
C ARG A 96 -7.63 -5.71 4.61
N TYR A 97 -8.42 -5.04 5.43
CA TYR A 97 -8.28 -5.14 6.88
C TYR A 97 -8.98 -6.40 7.39
N ARG A 98 -8.27 -7.17 8.21
CA ARG A 98 -8.77 -8.33 8.93
C ARG A 98 -8.39 -8.17 10.41
N PRO A 99 -9.34 -7.76 11.26
CA PRO A 99 -9.06 -7.53 12.67
C PRO A 99 -8.52 -8.81 13.32
N PRO A 100 -7.31 -8.79 13.92
CA PRO A 100 -6.71 -9.99 14.52
C PRO A 100 -7.60 -10.64 15.58
N GLY A 101 -8.33 -9.84 16.36
CA GLY A 101 -9.25 -10.33 17.40
C GLY A 101 -10.50 -11.04 16.89
N LEU A 102 -10.97 -10.71 15.67
CA LEU A 102 -12.13 -11.37 15.07
C LEU A 102 -11.79 -12.82 14.64
N ILE A 103 -10.57 -13.04 14.16
CA ILE A 103 -10.06 -14.37 13.79
C ILE A 103 -9.97 -15.27 15.03
N ALA A 104 -9.44 -14.74 16.14
CA ALA A 104 -9.34 -15.48 17.40
C ALA A 104 -10.73 -15.86 17.96
N GLY A 105 -11.70 -14.93 17.94
CA GLY A 105 -13.07 -15.20 18.40
C GLY A 105 -13.79 -16.29 17.59
N ALA A 106 -13.59 -16.32 16.27
CA ALA A 106 -14.16 -17.36 15.41
C ALA A 106 -13.55 -18.75 15.62
N ALA A 107 -12.31 -18.84 16.13
CA ALA A 107 -11.66 -20.13 16.43
C ALA A 107 -12.07 -20.71 17.80
N VAL A 108 -12.65 -19.92 18.69
CA VAL A 108 -13.01 -20.30 20.07
C VAL A 108 -14.52 -20.44 20.28
N SER A 109 -15.34 -20.01 19.31
CA SER A 109 -16.81 -20.17 19.30
C SER A 109 -17.21 -21.49 18.65
#